data_AF-A0A0G1WJJ4-F1
#
_entry.id   AF-A0A0G1WJJ4-F1
#
_cell.length_a   1.000
_cell.length_b   1.000
_cell.length_c   1.000
_cell.angle_alpha   90.00
_cell.angle_beta   90.00
_cell.angle_gamma   90.00
#
_symmetry.space_group_name_H-M   'P 1'
#
loop_
_entity.id
_entity.type
_entity.pdbx_description
1 polymer ?
#
loop_
_entity_poly.entity_id
_entity_poly.type
_entity_poly.pdbx_seq_one_letter_code
_entity_poly.pdbx_strand_id
1 'polypeptide(L)'
;MDQLTPELRNMFAEQLFGAFVENGENGVFVVRADASIAYVNQAMGKLLAYDIDAFIGRPFLDFWATEFKALGEERYQARIAGAEPPKRYDIEMIRKDGLRLPVEVTAYRILFEGVAADAIVVRDISEHRRLEAELRNALKQSRELSSVVETSFDAIVITDSEGLITYVNKSWQALNGWASEEVVGKVTPRVIKSGRQNSSFYRVFWQTIKAGSSARLDVTNRRKDGSEYFAELIVMPLKDDQGLITGFAGFQHDVTARHQVEQSLFEAKEFAEHIIDSANAMVVVLDNTGAIEVFNKRAEAITGYTKADLQGKNWFEVLAPRERYPDVWHVFEDYQKRGIVLQQFENPILTKDGRELMIAWTNSELNQGGQTVGTISFGMDITDRKKTEAQLLTINQELQRFKDLMVGRELKMIELKKEVELLRAGQSGHLHAQTDIASK
;
A
#
# COMPACT_ATOMS: atom_id res chain seq x y z
N MET A 1 -58.74 64.06 9.49
CA MET A 1 -57.32 64.06 9.07
C MET A 1 -57.22 65.03 7.92
N ASP A 2 -56.82 66.26 8.23
CA ASP A 2 -56.72 67.33 7.24
C ASP A 2 -55.71 66.98 6.15
N GLN A 3 -56.13 67.10 4.89
CA GLN A 3 -55.25 66.94 3.75
C GLN A 3 -54.35 68.18 3.65
N LEU A 4 -53.03 67.97 3.68
CA LEU A 4 -52.03 69.01 3.39
C LEU A 4 -52.36 69.68 2.06
N THR A 5 -52.41 71.02 2.03
CA THR A 5 -52.54 71.80 0.78
C THR A 5 -51.35 71.51 -0.14
N PRO A 6 -51.48 71.71 -1.47
CA PRO A 6 -50.38 71.51 -2.41
C PRO A 6 -49.10 72.28 -2.02
N GLU A 7 -49.22 73.49 -1.48
CA GLU A 7 -48.05 74.25 -1.01
C GLU A 7 -47.38 73.60 0.20
N LEU A 8 -48.17 73.15 1.18
CA LEU A 8 -47.67 72.43 2.35
C LEU A 8 -47.07 71.06 2.00
N ARG A 9 -47.59 70.37 0.97
CA ARG A 9 -46.99 69.13 0.44
C ARG A 9 -45.64 69.38 -0.22
N ASN A 10 -45.52 70.45 -1.01
CA ASN A 10 -44.25 70.80 -1.66
C ASN A 10 -43.21 71.24 -0.65
N MET A 11 -43.55 72.11 0.31
CA MET A 11 -42.64 72.51 1.38
C MET A 11 -42.18 71.31 2.23
N PHE A 12 -43.09 70.40 2.57
CA PHE A 12 -42.74 69.20 3.34
C PHE A 12 -41.90 68.22 2.52
N ALA A 13 -42.18 68.08 1.22
CA ALA A 13 -41.37 67.27 0.30
C ALA A 13 -39.95 67.85 0.13
N GLU A 14 -39.79 69.17 0.03
CA GLU A 14 -38.49 69.85 -0.05
C GLU A 14 -37.68 69.67 1.25
N GLN A 15 -38.32 69.84 2.41
CA GLN A 15 -37.66 69.62 3.71
C GLN A 15 -37.26 68.16 3.93
N LEU A 16 -38.13 67.21 3.58
CA LEU A 16 -37.81 65.78 3.63
C LEU A 16 -36.70 65.44 2.65
N PHE A 17 -36.78 65.91 1.41
CA PHE A 17 -35.77 65.64 0.38
C PHE A 17 -34.40 66.18 0.79
N GLY A 18 -34.33 67.43 1.27
CA GLY A 18 -33.10 68.01 1.82
C GLY A 18 -32.54 67.20 2.99
N ALA A 19 -33.39 66.77 3.93
CA ALA A 19 -32.96 65.95 5.06
C ALA A 19 -32.46 64.55 4.65
N PHE A 20 -33.10 63.90 3.67
CA PHE A 20 -32.69 62.59 3.15
C PHE A 20 -31.39 62.66 2.35
N VAL A 21 -31.20 63.73 1.57
CA VAL A 21 -29.99 63.92 0.77
C VAL A 21 -28.81 64.30 1.66
N GLU A 22 -28.98 65.17 2.66
CA GLU A 22 -27.87 65.61 3.53
C GLU A 22 -27.53 64.63 4.66
N ASN A 23 -28.53 63.97 5.25
CA ASN A 23 -28.30 63.02 6.35
C ASN A 23 -28.28 61.56 5.91
N GLY A 24 -28.40 61.29 4.61
CA GLY A 24 -28.31 59.94 4.06
C GLY A 24 -26.91 59.35 4.18
N GLU A 25 -26.83 58.01 4.28
CA GLU A 25 -25.54 57.30 4.33
C GLU A 25 -24.85 57.23 2.96
N ASN A 26 -25.62 57.42 1.88
CA ASN A 26 -25.10 57.39 0.52
C ASN A 26 -24.56 58.76 0.11
N GLY A 27 -23.44 58.78 -0.59
CA GLY A 27 -22.94 59.99 -1.23
C GLY A 27 -23.85 60.41 -2.38
N VAL A 28 -24.05 61.71 -2.55
CA VAL A 28 -24.86 62.25 -3.64
C VAL A 28 -24.09 63.37 -4.35
N PHE A 29 -24.09 63.35 -5.68
CA PHE A 29 -23.69 64.48 -6.53
C PHE A 29 -24.81 64.87 -7.49
N VAL A 30 -24.88 66.16 -7.84
CA VAL A 30 -25.60 66.63 -9.03
C VAL A 30 -24.58 67.15 -10.03
N VAL A 31 -24.68 66.67 -11.27
CA VAL A 31 -23.78 67.00 -12.37
C VAL A 31 -24.56 67.80 -13.41
N ARG A 32 -24.05 68.97 -13.79
CA ARG A 32 -24.65 69.83 -14.84
C ARG A 32 -24.46 69.23 -16.23
N ALA A 33 -25.02 69.85 -17.26
CA ALA A 33 -24.87 69.47 -18.67
C ALA A 33 -23.44 69.65 -19.24
N ASP A 34 -22.54 70.36 -18.55
CA ASP A 34 -21.12 70.53 -18.90
C ASP A 34 -20.19 69.54 -18.18
N ALA A 35 -20.78 68.47 -17.61
CA ALA A 35 -20.12 67.45 -16.77
C ALA A 35 -19.51 67.96 -15.45
N SER A 36 -19.73 69.22 -15.07
CA SER A 36 -19.26 69.76 -13.77
C SER A 36 -20.20 69.41 -12.62
N ILE A 37 -19.63 69.19 -11.43
CA ILE A 37 -20.42 68.97 -10.20
C ILE A 37 -21.03 70.32 -9.73
N ALA A 38 -22.36 70.38 -9.66
CA ALA A 38 -23.11 71.52 -9.10
C ALA A 38 -23.38 71.39 -7.60
N TYR A 39 -23.54 70.16 -7.11
CA TYR A 39 -23.89 69.90 -5.72
C TYR A 39 -23.28 68.59 -5.25
N VAL A 40 -22.93 68.53 -3.97
CA VAL A 40 -22.45 67.34 -3.26
C VAL A 40 -22.94 67.36 -1.81
N ASN A 41 -23.33 66.20 -1.28
CA ASN A 41 -23.70 66.08 0.14
C ASN A 41 -22.51 65.76 1.06
N GLN A 42 -22.71 65.88 2.37
CA GLN A 42 -21.68 65.57 3.37
C GLN A 42 -21.21 64.11 3.35
N ALA A 43 -22.11 63.16 3.07
CA ALA A 43 -21.76 61.73 3.04
C ALA A 43 -20.73 61.42 1.95
N MET A 44 -20.82 62.08 0.80
CA MET A 44 -19.86 61.94 -0.29
C MET A 44 -18.47 62.50 0.06
N GLY A 45 -18.43 63.67 0.70
CA GLY A 45 -17.18 64.24 1.20
C GLY A 45 -16.45 63.30 2.17
N LYS A 46 -17.21 62.67 3.09
CA LYS A 46 -16.70 61.63 4.00
C LYS A 46 -16.23 60.39 3.24
N LEU A 47 -17.02 59.89 2.29
CA LEU A 47 -16.73 58.68 1.51
C LEU A 47 -15.41 58.82 0.74
N LEU A 48 -15.22 59.93 0.03
CA LEU A 48 -14.01 60.17 -0.77
C LEU A 48 -12.90 60.94 -0.03
N ALA A 49 -13.09 61.27 1.24
CA ALA A 49 -12.16 62.03 2.08
C ALA A 49 -11.73 63.38 1.47
N TYR A 50 -12.67 64.08 0.84
CA TYR A 50 -12.49 65.43 0.31
C TYR A 50 -13.45 66.40 1.01
N ASP A 51 -13.03 67.66 1.11
CA ASP A 51 -13.92 68.75 1.48
C ASP A 51 -14.93 69.01 0.35
N ILE A 52 -16.17 69.35 0.71
CA ILE A 52 -17.26 69.58 -0.26
C ILE A 52 -16.88 70.58 -1.35
N ASP A 53 -16.21 71.67 -0.98
CA ASP A 53 -15.80 72.72 -1.91
C ASP A 53 -14.79 72.24 -2.95
N ALA A 54 -14.06 71.15 -2.67
CA ALA A 54 -13.10 70.57 -3.60
C ALA A 54 -13.75 69.82 -4.76
N PHE A 55 -15.07 69.58 -4.71
CA PHE A 55 -15.82 68.93 -5.78
C PHE A 55 -16.48 69.91 -6.74
N ILE A 56 -17.00 71.03 -6.22
CA ILE A 56 -17.85 71.95 -6.99
C ILE A 56 -17.09 72.50 -8.20
N GLY A 57 -17.72 72.43 -9.38
CA GLY A 57 -17.16 72.90 -10.65
C GLY A 57 -16.15 71.95 -11.31
N ARG A 58 -15.73 70.87 -10.65
CA ARG A 58 -14.84 69.87 -11.26
C ARG A 58 -15.63 68.84 -12.07
N PRO A 59 -15.01 68.20 -13.07
CA PRO A 59 -15.59 67.06 -13.76
C PRO A 59 -15.85 65.91 -12.78
N PHE A 60 -17.07 65.36 -12.75
CA PHE A 60 -17.41 64.29 -11.81
C PHE A 60 -16.60 62.99 -12.02
N LEU A 61 -16.16 62.74 -13.26
CA LEU A 61 -15.33 61.59 -13.64
C LEU A 61 -13.89 61.67 -13.10
N ASP A 62 -13.45 62.82 -12.56
CA ASP A 62 -12.14 62.94 -11.92
C ASP A 62 -12.00 62.01 -10.70
N PHE A 63 -13.12 61.71 -10.05
CA PHE A 63 -13.18 60.88 -8.85
C PHE A 63 -13.39 59.39 -9.16
N TRP A 64 -13.39 59.00 -10.44
CA TRP A 64 -13.60 57.63 -10.89
C TRP A 64 -12.27 57.01 -11.33
N ALA A 65 -12.09 55.71 -11.11
CA ALA A 65 -10.93 55.00 -11.65
C ALA A 65 -10.97 55.04 -13.18
N THR A 66 -9.79 55.12 -13.80
CA THR A 66 -9.60 55.41 -15.23
C THR A 66 -10.40 54.49 -16.14
N GLU A 67 -10.47 53.20 -15.83
CA GLU A 67 -11.19 52.17 -16.56
C GLU A 67 -12.72 52.38 -16.59
N PHE A 68 -13.29 53.09 -15.61
CA PHE A 68 -14.72 53.38 -15.54
C PHE A 68 -15.10 54.74 -16.12
N LYS A 69 -14.13 55.61 -16.47
CA LYS A 69 -14.42 56.96 -16.98
C LYS A 69 -15.18 56.93 -18.30
N ALA A 70 -14.80 56.07 -19.24
CA ALA A 70 -15.48 55.95 -20.53
C ALA A 70 -16.94 55.48 -20.36
N LEU A 71 -17.18 54.51 -19.47
CA LEU A 71 -18.52 54.03 -19.14
C LEU A 71 -19.37 55.14 -18.48
N GLY A 72 -18.78 55.90 -17.57
CA GLY A 72 -19.42 57.02 -16.91
C GLY A 72 -19.82 58.12 -17.89
N GLU A 73 -18.92 58.50 -18.78
CA GLU A 73 -19.16 59.50 -19.84
C GLU A 73 -20.29 59.07 -20.78
N GLU A 74 -20.22 57.85 -21.31
CA GLU A 74 -21.25 57.31 -22.21
C GLU A 74 -22.64 57.36 -21.57
N ARG A 75 -22.77 56.89 -20.33
CA ARG A 75 -24.05 56.85 -19.61
C ARG A 75 -24.56 58.24 -19.24
N TYR A 76 -23.66 59.14 -18.85
CA TYR A 76 -23.99 60.52 -18.56
C TYR A 76 -24.51 61.24 -19.82
N GLN A 77 -23.79 61.15 -20.94
CA GLN A 77 -24.21 61.76 -22.22
C GLN A 77 -25.56 61.22 -22.70
N ALA A 78 -25.75 59.89 -22.62
CA ALA A 78 -27.03 59.27 -22.93
C ALA A 78 -28.18 59.81 -22.05
N ARG A 79 -27.98 59.95 -20.73
CA ARG A 79 -29.00 60.50 -19.81
C ARG A 79 -29.33 61.95 -20.11
N ILE A 80 -28.32 62.80 -20.35
CA ILE A 80 -28.52 64.22 -20.67
C ILE A 80 -29.18 64.40 -22.05
N ALA A 81 -28.90 63.53 -23.01
CA ALA A 81 -29.57 63.50 -24.32
C ALA A 81 -31.03 62.99 -24.27
N GLY A 82 -31.44 62.36 -23.16
CA GLY A 82 -32.83 61.90 -22.94
C GLY A 82 -33.04 60.42 -23.16
N ALA A 83 -31.97 59.66 -23.39
CA ALA A 83 -32.02 58.21 -23.37
C ALA A 83 -32.03 57.68 -21.92
N GLU A 84 -32.43 56.41 -21.75
CA GLU A 84 -32.47 55.72 -20.46
C GLU A 84 -31.42 54.60 -20.39
N PRO A 85 -30.13 54.91 -20.18
CA PRO A 85 -29.12 53.88 -19.95
C PRO A 85 -29.36 53.19 -18.59
N PRO A 86 -28.70 52.03 -18.33
CA PRO A 86 -28.80 51.36 -17.05
C PRO A 86 -28.49 52.31 -15.89
N LYS A 87 -29.48 52.48 -15.01
CA LYS A 87 -29.43 53.46 -13.92
C LYS A 87 -28.45 53.05 -12.83
N ARG A 88 -28.28 51.73 -12.61
CA ARG A 88 -27.47 51.15 -11.53
C ARG A 88 -26.30 50.31 -12.06
N TYR A 89 -25.12 50.49 -11.47
CA TYR A 89 -23.89 49.80 -11.86
C TYR A 89 -22.76 49.99 -10.84
N ASP A 90 -21.85 49.02 -10.79
CA ASP A 90 -20.68 49.06 -9.92
C ASP A 90 -19.49 49.69 -10.63
N ILE A 91 -18.76 50.53 -9.91
CA ILE A 91 -17.49 51.12 -10.35
C ILE A 91 -16.50 51.17 -9.19
N GLU A 92 -15.28 51.61 -9.47
CA GLU A 92 -14.34 52.05 -8.44
C GLU A 92 -14.18 53.58 -8.51
N MET A 93 -14.34 54.23 -7.37
CA MET A 93 -13.99 55.64 -7.19
C MET A 93 -12.63 55.77 -6.50
N ILE A 94 -11.96 56.90 -6.71
CA ILE A 94 -10.65 57.20 -6.16
C ILE A 94 -10.79 58.23 -5.04
N ARG A 95 -10.40 57.82 -3.83
CA ARG A 95 -10.36 58.66 -2.63
C ARG A 95 -9.18 59.67 -2.71
N LYS A 96 -9.20 60.73 -1.89
CA LYS A 96 -8.14 61.78 -1.88
C LYS A 96 -6.73 61.24 -1.66
N ASP A 97 -6.60 60.17 -0.89
CA ASP A 97 -5.33 59.49 -0.60
C ASP A 97 -4.94 58.44 -1.66
N GLY A 98 -5.71 58.32 -2.75
CA GLY A 98 -5.47 57.37 -3.83
C GLY A 98 -6.08 55.98 -3.61
N LEU A 99 -6.73 55.73 -2.47
CA LEU A 99 -7.40 54.45 -2.23
C LEU A 99 -8.56 54.26 -3.21
N ARG A 100 -8.66 53.06 -3.78
CA ARG A 100 -9.79 52.66 -4.63
C ARG A 100 -10.94 52.16 -3.76
N LEU A 101 -12.12 52.73 -3.95
CA LEU A 101 -13.34 52.35 -3.25
C LEU A 101 -14.34 51.76 -4.24
N PRO A 102 -14.73 50.48 -4.09
CA PRO A 102 -15.81 49.92 -4.88
C PRO A 102 -17.13 50.53 -4.42
N VAL A 103 -17.90 51.06 -5.37
CA VAL A 103 -19.18 51.71 -5.11
C VAL A 103 -20.24 51.25 -6.10
N GLU A 104 -21.48 51.15 -5.63
CA GLU A 104 -22.67 51.02 -6.48
C GLU A 104 -23.17 52.44 -6.79
N VAL A 105 -23.18 52.79 -8.07
CA VAL A 105 -23.71 54.07 -8.56
C VAL A 105 -25.12 53.86 -9.06
N THR A 106 -26.04 54.72 -8.62
CA THR A 106 -27.38 54.84 -9.20
C THR A 106 -27.62 56.28 -9.66
N ALA A 107 -27.90 56.49 -10.95
CA ALA A 107 -27.99 57.83 -11.51
C ALA A 107 -29.30 58.09 -12.26
N TYR A 108 -29.82 59.31 -12.10
CA TYR A 108 -31.12 59.76 -12.56
C TYR A 108 -31.01 61.12 -13.26
N ARG A 109 -31.66 61.26 -14.42
CA ARG A 109 -31.86 62.58 -15.03
C ARG A 109 -32.82 63.40 -14.19
N ILE A 110 -32.43 64.63 -13.85
CA ILE A 110 -33.25 65.63 -13.15
C ILE A 110 -33.21 66.98 -13.89
N LEU A 111 -33.99 67.95 -13.41
CA LEU A 111 -33.86 69.35 -13.77
C LEU A 111 -33.21 70.10 -12.62
N PHE A 112 -32.10 70.79 -12.89
CA PHE A 112 -31.40 71.66 -11.94
C PHE A 112 -31.36 73.07 -12.55
N GLU A 113 -31.92 74.06 -11.86
CA GLU A 113 -32.05 75.45 -12.36
C GLU A 113 -32.75 75.54 -13.75
N GLY A 114 -33.68 74.62 -14.03
CA GLY A 114 -34.40 74.56 -15.31
C GLY A 114 -33.62 73.88 -16.45
N VAL A 115 -32.39 73.42 -16.21
CA VAL A 115 -31.54 72.74 -17.18
C VAL A 115 -31.42 71.25 -16.82
N ALA A 116 -31.26 70.38 -17.82
CA ALA A 116 -31.04 68.96 -17.60
C ALA A 116 -29.73 68.71 -16.82
N ALA A 117 -29.81 67.90 -15.77
CA ALA A 117 -28.70 67.51 -14.92
C ALA A 117 -28.80 66.02 -14.55
N ASP A 118 -27.72 65.45 -14.04
CA ASP A 118 -27.64 64.05 -13.60
C ASP A 118 -27.47 64.02 -12.06
N ALA A 119 -28.41 63.40 -11.36
CA ALA A 119 -28.34 63.15 -9.93
C ALA A 119 -27.77 61.75 -9.71
N ILE A 120 -26.61 61.67 -9.09
CA ILE A 120 -25.84 60.43 -8.90
C ILE A 120 -25.82 60.10 -7.41
N VAL A 121 -26.38 58.96 -7.05
CA VAL A 121 -26.30 58.36 -5.71
C VAL A 121 -25.20 57.30 -5.73
N VAL A 122 -24.32 57.33 -4.74
CA VAL A 122 -23.17 56.46 -4.61
C VAL A 122 -23.22 55.76 -3.27
N ARG A 123 -23.21 54.43 -3.30
CA ARG A 123 -23.22 53.58 -2.13
C ARG A 123 -21.90 52.83 -2.02
N ASP A 124 -21.25 52.89 -0.87
CA ASP A 124 -20.09 52.04 -0.58
C ASP A 124 -20.51 50.56 -0.51
N ILE A 125 -19.85 49.71 -1.30
CA ILE A 125 -20.08 48.26 -1.32
C ILE A 125 -18.86 47.47 -0.86
N SER A 126 -17.88 48.11 -0.22
CA SER A 126 -16.65 47.49 0.27
C SER A 126 -16.93 46.38 1.27
N GLU A 127 -17.74 46.65 2.29
CA GLU A 127 -18.12 45.65 3.30
C GLU A 127 -18.91 44.50 2.69
N HIS A 128 -19.86 44.81 1.80
CA HIS A 128 -20.67 43.80 1.13
C HIS A 128 -19.81 42.85 0.28
N ARG A 129 -18.91 43.39 -0.55
CA ARG A 129 -17.98 42.58 -1.36
C ARG A 129 -17.02 41.77 -0.50
N ARG A 130 -16.55 42.33 0.63
CA ARG A 130 -15.68 41.61 1.56
C ARG A 130 -16.39 40.40 2.17
N LEU A 131 -17.58 40.59 2.74
CA LEU A 131 -18.36 39.50 3.33
C LEU A 131 -18.73 38.42 2.29
N GLU A 132 -19.08 38.84 1.07
CA GLU A 132 -19.37 37.90 -0.01
C GLU A 132 -18.12 37.09 -0.42
N ALA A 133 -16.95 37.73 -0.48
CA ALA A 133 -15.68 37.05 -0.76
C ALA A 133 -15.30 36.08 0.38
N GLU A 134 -15.45 36.49 1.65
CA GLU A 134 -15.21 35.64 2.82
C GLU A 134 -16.12 34.41 2.80
N LEU A 135 -17.42 34.59 2.53
CA LEU A 135 -18.37 33.47 2.41
C LEU A 135 -18.03 32.55 1.24
N ARG A 136 -17.71 33.09 0.06
CA ARG A 136 -17.30 32.28 -1.10
C ARG A 136 -16.06 31.45 -0.79
N ASN A 137 -15.08 32.04 -0.12
CA ASN A 137 -13.86 31.34 0.29
C ASN A 137 -14.16 30.24 1.32
N ALA A 138 -14.99 30.52 2.33
CA ALA A 138 -15.40 29.52 3.32
C ALA A 138 -16.17 28.34 2.67
N LEU A 139 -17.09 28.63 1.75
CA LEU A 139 -17.81 27.61 0.98
C LEU A 139 -16.88 26.80 0.09
N LYS A 140 -15.91 27.45 -0.56
CA LYS A 140 -14.90 26.76 -1.37
C LYS A 140 -14.06 25.81 -0.51
N GLN A 141 -13.54 26.29 0.62
CA GLN A 141 -12.74 25.49 1.55
C GLN A 141 -13.54 24.30 2.10
N SER A 142 -14.81 24.52 2.47
CA SER A 142 -15.70 23.44 2.91
C SER A 142 -15.88 22.37 1.83
N ARG A 143 -16.10 22.77 0.57
CA ARG A 143 -16.22 21.83 -0.57
C ARG A 143 -14.94 21.04 -0.82
N GLU A 144 -13.78 21.70 -0.74
CA GLU A 144 -12.47 21.05 -0.90
C GLU A 144 -12.25 19.98 0.18
N LEU A 145 -12.51 20.32 1.45
CA LEU A 145 -12.41 19.37 2.56
C LEU A 145 -13.39 18.19 2.40
N SER A 146 -14.65 18.46 2.05
CA SER A 146 -15.62 17.39 1.76
C SER A 146 -15.15 16.49 0.60
N SER A 147 -14.56 17.07 -0.45
CA SER A 147 -14.04 16.28 -1.57
C SER A 147 -12.88 15.37 -1.17
N VAL A 148 -12.01 15.80 -0.25
CA VAL A 148 -10.91 14.95 0.26
C VAL A 148 -11.48 13.76 1.04
N VAL A 149 -12.49 13.99 1.88
CA VAL A 149 -13.16 12.91 2.63
C VAL A 149 -13.87 11.93 1.68
N GLU A 150 -14.57 12.45 0.67
CA GLU A 150 -15.31 11.64 -0.32
C GLU A 150 -14.42 10.81 -1.25
N THR A 151 -13.21 11.30 -1.54
CA THR A 151 -12.26 10.62 -2.45
C THR A 151 -11.15 9.86 -1.72
N SER A 152 -11.13 9.90 -0.39
CA SER A 152 -10.20 9.12 0.45
C SER A 152 -10.29 7.63 0.13
N PHE A 153 -9.15 6.95 0.03
CA PHE A 153 -9.10 5.49 -0.14
C PHE A 153 -9.63 4.75 1.09
N ASP A 154 -9.39 5.29 2.29
CA ASP A 154 -9.92 4.70 3.52
C ASP A 154 -11.44 4.92 3.61
N ALA A 155 -12.10 3.90 4.14
CA ALA A 155 -13.52 3.95 4.44
C ALA A 155 -13.72 4.78 5.71
N ILE A 156 -14.45 5.90 5.59
CA ILE A 156 -14.69 6.85 6.67
C ILE A 156 -16.16 6.77 7.11
N VAL A 157 -16.36 6.69 8.42
CA VAL A 157 -17.67 6.81 9.08
C VAL A 157 -17.59 7.84 10.18
N ILE A 158 -18.61 8.69 10.29
CA ILE A 158 -18.78 9.62 11.40
C ILE A 158 -20.06 9.26 12.14
N THR A 159 -20.01 9.35 13.46
CA THR A 159 -21.15 9.11 14.34
C THR A 159 -21.37 10.26 15.29
N ASP A 160 -22.55 10.31 15.92
CA ASP A 160 -22.77 11.07 17.15
C ASP A 160 -22.11 10.40 18.37
N SER A 161 -22.28 11.00 19.55
CA SER A 161 -21.73 10.53 20.83
C SER A 161 -22.29 9.17 21.30
N GLU A 162 -23.43 8.74 20.76
CA GLU A 162 -24.06 7.45 21.04
C GLU A 162 -23.71 6.37 20.01
N GLY A 163 -22.92 6.73 18.97
CA GLY A 163 -22.49 5.81 17.93
C GLY A 163 -23.49 5.66 16.77
N LEU A 164 -24.46 6.57 16.66
CA LEU A 164 -25.37 6.66 15.52
C LEU A 164 -24.63 7.23 14.32
N ILE A 165 -24.63 6.53 13.20
CA ILE A 165 -23.98 6.97 11.97
C ILE A 165 -24.67 8.25 11.46
N THR A 166 -23.90 9.32 11.33
CA THR A 166 -24.34 10.60 10.77
C THR A 166 -23.81 10.80 9.35
N TYR A 167 -22.70 10.16 9.00
CA TYR A 167 -22.08 10.25 7.68
C TYR A 167 -21.22 9.03 7.36
N VAL A 168 -21.18 8.65 6.08
CA VAL A 168 -20.24 7.68 5.51
C VAL A 168 -19.76 8.18 4.14
N ASN A 169 -18.46 8.02 3.84
CA ASN A 169 -17.94 8.39 2.51
C ASN A 169 -18.20 7.29 1.47
N LYS A 170 -17.92 7.57 0.19
CA LYS A 170 -18.05 6.58 -0.90
C LYS A 170 -17.22 5.31 -0.68
N SER A 171 -16.01 5.43 -0.15
CA SER A 171 -15.14 4.27 0.11
C SER A 171 -15.71 3.36 1.19
N TRP A 172 -16.37 3.92 2.22
CA TRP A 172 -17.08 3.13 3.22
C TRP A 172 -18.26 2.36 2.63
N GLN A 173 -19.01 3.01 1.73
CA GLN A 173 -20.12 2.37 1.02
C GLN A 173 -19.62 1.24 0.12
N ALA A 174 -18.58 1.50 -0.67
CA ALA A 174 -17.96 0.51 -1.55
C ALA A 174 -17.36 -0.68 -0.77
N LEU A 175 -16.69 -0.41 0.34
CA LEU A 175 -16.12 -1.43 1.21
C LEU A 175 -17.22 -2.27 1.87
N ASN A 176 -18.20 -1.65 2.52
CA ASN A 176 -19.18 -2.39 3.32
C ASN A 176 -20.39 -2.88 2.52
N GLY A 177 -20.59 -2.40 1.30
CA GLY A 177 -21.70 -2.78 0.40
C GLY A 177 -23.04 -2.14 0.78
N TRP A 178 -23.04 -1.12 1.63
CA TRP A 178 -24.23 -0.41 2.07
C TRP A 178 -24.30 0.98 1.45
N ALA A 179 -25.47 1.41 1.03
CA ALA A 179 -25.67 2.81 0.62
C ALA A 179 -25.80 3.72 1.87
N SER A 180 -25.39 4.99 1.74
CA SER A 180 -25.44 5.96 2.84
C SER A 180 -26.83 6.08 3.46
N GLU A 181 -27.86 6.15 2.62
CA GLU A 181 -29.27 6.30 3.01
C GLU A 181 -29.78 5.11 3.81
N GLU A 182 -29.14 3.93 3.66
CA GLU A 182 -29.50 2.74 4.40
C GLU A 182 -28.86 2.67 5.79
N VAL A 183 -27.79 3.42 6.05
CA VAL A 183 -26.98 3.28 7.27
C VAL A 183 -26.96 4.52 8.14
N VAL A 184 -27.17 5.70 7.58
CA VAL A 184 -27.37 6.92 8.38
C VAL A 184 -28.57 6.72 9.31
N GLY A 185 -28.38 7.04 10.59
CA GLY A 185 -29.36 6.75 11.64
C GLY A 185 -29.31 5.32 12.21
N LYS A 186 -28.34 4.49 11.82
CA LYS A 186 -28.08 3.19 12.47
C LYS A 186 -26.87 3.25 13.38
N VAL A 187 -26.82 2.35 14.37
CA VAL A 187 -25.70 2.30 15.33
C VAL A 187 -24.55 1.44 14.80
N THR A 188 -23.34 1.98 14.77
CA THR A 188 -22.10 1.24 14.45
C THR A 188 -21.46 0.70 15.73
N PRO A 189 -20.74 -0.45 15.73
CA PRO A 189 -20.44 -1.33 14.60
C PRO A 189 -21.52 -2.39 14.34
N ARG A 190 -22.75 -2.30 14.88
CA ARG A 190 -23.76 -3.37 14.72
C ARG A 190 -24.05 -3.72 13.25
N VAL A 191 -23.99 -2.74 12.36
CA VAL A 191 -24.22 -2.91 10.91
C VAL A 191 -23.16 -3.78 10.23
N ILE A 192 -21.91 -3.73 10.70
CA ILE A 192 -20.75 -4.37 10.06
C ILE A 192 -20.08 -5.46 10.92
N LYS A 193 -20.65 -5.75 12.10
CA LYS A 193 -20.07 -6.68 13.07
C LYS A 193 -20.19 -8.13 12.58
N SER A 194 -19.05 -8.83 12.47
CA SER A 194 -19.01 -10.26 12.14
C SER A 194 -19.44 -11.18 13.29
N GLY A 195 -19.11 -10.80 14.52
CA GLY A 195 -19.24 -11.66 15.70
C GLY A 195 -17.97 -12.42 16.07
N ARG A 196 -16.86 -12.26 15.33
CA ARG A 196 -15.55 -12.85 15.68
C ARG A 196 -14.98 -12.26 16.98
N GLN A 197 -15.21 -10.97 17.22
CA GLN A 197 -14.80 -10.29 18.44
C GLN A 197 -15.87 -10.44 19.53
N ASN A 198 -15.42 -10.80 20.73
CA ASN A 198 -16.27 -11.00 21.90
C ASN A 198 -16.78 -9.67 22.50
N SER A 199 -17.68 -9.76 23.48
CA SER A 199 -18.28 -8.58 24.11
C SER A 199 -17.31 -7.78 24.98
N SER A 200 -16.28 -8.41 25.56
CA SER A 200 -15.29 -7.71 26.39
C SER A 200 -14.38 -6.82 25.53
N PHE A 201 -14.01 -7.28 24.33
CA PHE A 201 -13.29 -6.47 23.34
C PHE A 201 -14.00 -5.15 23.05
N TYR A 202 -15.29 -5.21 22.69
CA TYR A 202 -16.05 -3.99 22.42
C TYR A 202 -16.25 -3.11 23.65
N ARG A 203 -16.33 -3.71 24.86
CA ARG A 203 -16.43 -2.94 26.10
C ARG A 203 -15.19 -2.07 26.33
N VAL A 204 -14.00 -2.64 26.20
CA VAL A 204 -12.72 -1.92 26.33
C VAL A 204 -12.60 -0.85 25.26
N PHE A 205 -12.96 -1.17 24.02
CA PHE A 205 -12.99 -0.21 22.92
C PHE A 205 -13.88 1.00 23.23
N TRP A 206 -15.15 0.78 23.60
CA TRP A 206 -16.08 1.87 23.92
C TRP A 206 -15.62 2.70 25.12
N GLN A 207 -15.06 2.07 26.15
CA GLN A 207 -14.47 2.79 27.28
C GLN A 207 -13.31 3.70 26.85
N THR A 208 -12.45 3.21 25.96
CA THR A 208 -11.29 3.97 25.47
C THR A 208 -11.71 5.23 24.72
N ILE A 209 -12.63 5.09 23.75
CA ILE A 209 -13.04 6.24 22.93
C ILE A 209 -13.95 7.20 23.69
N LYS A 210 -14.80 6.71 24.60
CA LYS A 210 -15.63 7.57 25.47
C LYS A 210 -14.80 8.30 26.53
N ALA A 211 -13.62 7.81 26.87
CA ALA A 211 -12.65 8.53 27.70
C ALA A 211 -11.90 9.64 26.93
N GLY A 212 -12.14 9.79 25.63
CA GLY A 212 -11.51 10.83 24.80
C GLY A 212 -10.20 10.41 24.16
N SER A 213 -9.81 9.13 24.23
CA SER A 213 -8.62 8.58 23.60
C SER A 213 -8.92 7.95 22.25
N SER A 214 -7.98 8.01 21.31
CA SER A 214 -8.07 7.26 20.05
C SER A 214 -7.85 5.76 20.29
N ALA A 215 -8.55 4.92 19.55
CA ALA A 215 -8.35 3.47 19.57
C ALA A 215 -7.91 2.97 18.19
N ARG A 216 -6.91 2.10 18.15
CA ARG A 216 -6.53 1.32 16.95
C ARG A 216 -6.80 -0.15 17.22
N LEU A 217 -7.42 -0.83 16.27
CA LEU A 217 -7.85 -2.22 16.45
C LEU A 217 -7.97 -2.96 15.12
N ASP A 218 -7.57 -4.23 15.13
CA ASP A 218 -7.75 -5.14 14.02
C ASP A 218 -8.97 -6.02 14.30
N VAL A 219 -9.92 -6.04 13.38
CA VAL A 219 -11.16 -6.81 13.53
C VAL A 219 -11.52 -7.53 12.24
N THR A 220 -12.40 -8.50 12.38
CA THR A 220 -13.09 -9.09 11.24
C THR A 220 -14.46 -8.44 11.17
N ASN A 221 -14.74 -7.75 10.09
CA ASN A 221 -16.07 -7.20 9.82
C ASN A 221 -16.79 -8.04 8.78
N ARG A 222 -18.08 -7.79 8.62
CA ARG A 222 -18.94 -8.46 7.64
C ARG A 222 -19.63 -7.40 6.77
N ARG A 223 -19.51 -7.56 5.46
CA ARG A 223 -20.18 -6.71 4.47
C ARG A 223 -21.68 -7.04 4.39
N LYS A 224 -22.45 -6.21 3.68
CA LYS A 224 -23.89 -6.42 3.47
C LYS A 224 -24.23 -7.78 2.84
N ASP A 225 -23.39 -8.26 1.92
CA ASP A 225 -23.55 -9.55 1.23
C ASP A 225 -23.23 -10.77 2.11
N GLY A 226 -22.74 -10.55 3.33
CA GLY A 226 -22.37 -11.59 4.29
C GLY A 226 -20.89 -11.99 4.25
N SER A 227 -20.09 -11.51 3.29
CA SER A 227 -18.65 -11.79 3.22
C SER A 227 -17.90 -11.15 4.39
N GLU A 228 -16.95 -11.90 4.96
CA GLU A 228 -16.08 -11.41 6.03
C GLU A 228 -14.80 -10.80 5.44
N TYR A 229 -14.27 -9.77 6.08
CA TYR A 229 -13.03 -9.11 5.70
C TYR A 229 -12.25 -8.65 6.94
N PHE A 230 -10.93 -8.60 6.83
CA PHE A 230 -10.05 -8.09 7.87
C PHE A 230 -9.92 -6.58 7.72
N ALA A 231 -10.20 -5.86 8.80
CA ALA A 231 -10.17 -4.42 8.85
C ALA A 231 -9.19 -3.95 9.93
N GLU A 232 -8.25 -3.09 9.57
CA GLU A 232 -7.55 -2.24 10.52
C GLU A 232 -8.42 -0.99 10.73
N LEU A 233 -8.83 -0.72 11.98
CA LEU A 233 -9.64 0.44 12.32
C LEU A 233 -8.89 1.41 13.21
N ILE A 234 -9.05 2.68 12.91
CA ILE A 234 -8.68 3.79 13.78
C ILE A 234 -9.95 4.56 14.10
N VAL A 235 -10.24 4.75 15.39
CA VAL A 235 -11.41 5.49 15.85
C VAL A 235 -10.98 6.62 16.76
N MET A 236 -11.43 7.83 16.44
CA MET A 236 -11.06 9.06 17.11
C MET A 236 -12.31 9.79 17.62
N PRO A 237 -12.32 10.31 18.86
CA PRO A 237 -13.40 11.15 19.34
C PRO A 237 -13.35 12.53 18.67
N LEU A 238 -14.50 12.99 18.20
CA LEU A 238 -14.72 14.36 17.74
C LEU A 238 -15.18 15.19 18.94
N LYS A 239 -14.59 16.37 19.11
CA LYS A 239 -14.84 17.26 20.24
C LYS A 239 -15.31 18.63 19.75
N ASP A 240 -16.17 19.29 20.51
CA ASP A 240 -16.49 20.70 20.31
C ASP A 240 -15.43 21.62 20.93
N ASP A 241 -15.64 22.94 20.81
CA ASP A 241 -14.75 23.98 21.35
C ASP A 241 -14.63 23.95 22.89
N GLN A 242 -15.54 23.26 23.57
CA GLN A 242 -15.53 23.07 25.03
C GLN A 242 -14.84 21.76 25.44
N GLY A 243 -14.38 20.96 24.47
CA GLY A 243 -13.74 19.67 24.67
C GLY A 243 -14.72 18.51 24.92
N LEU A 244 -16.03 18.74 24.79
CA LEU A 244 -17.05 17.71 24.95
C LEU A 244 -17.08 16.82 23.70
N ILE A 245 -17.15 15.51 23.89
CA ILE A 245 -17.23 14.56 22.79
C ILE A 245 -18.60 14.68 22.12
N THR A 246 -18.61 15.14 20.86
CA THR A 246 -19.82 15.27 20.04
C THR A 246 -20.05 14.05 19.15
N GLY A 247 -19.03 13.23 18.96
CA GLY A 247 -19.10 12.08 18.07
C GLY A 247 -17.82 11.30 17.95
N PHE A 248 -17.78 10.39 16.98
CA PHE A 248 -16.60 9.59 16.66
C PHE A 248 -16.38 9.55 15.15
N ALA A 249 -15.12 9.67 14.73
CA ALA A 249 -14.69 9.40 13.37
C ALA A 249 -13.96 8.05 13.33
N GLY A 250 -14.45 7.13 12.51
CA GLY A 250 -13.85 5.83 12.26
C GLY A 250 -13.26 5.75 10.86
N PHE A 251 -12.02 5.29 10.76
CA PHE A 251 -11.31 5.01 9.53
C PHE A 251 -11.10 3.50 9.45
N GLN A 252 -11.39 2.91 8.30
CA GLN A 252 -11.28 1.47 8.08
C GLN A 252 -10.44 1.21 6.84
N HIS A 253 -9.42 0.36 7.00
CA HIS A 253 -8.57 -0.10 5.92
C HIS A 253 -8.72 -1.61 5.75
N ASP A 254 -9.01 -2.07 4.54
CA ASP A 254 -9.15 -3.50 4.24
C ASP A 254 -7.79 -4.14 4.03
N VAL A 255 -7.40 -5.03 4.94
CA VAL A 255 -6.12 -5.75 4.87
C VAL A 255 -6.30 -7.22 4.50
N THR A 256 -7.47 -7.60 3.99
CA THR A 256 -7.79 -8.99 3.66
C THR A 256 -6.81 -9.58 2.64
N ALA A 257 -6.53 -8.84 1.56
CA ALA A 257 -5.58 -9.30 0.53
C ALA A 257 -4.17 -9.51 1.10
N ARG A 258 -3.71 -8.58 1.95
CA ARG A 258 -2.40 -8.70 2.62
C ARG A 258 -2.36 -9.94 3.52
N HIS A 259 -3.36 -10.12 4.37
CA HIS A 259 -3.42 -11.27 5.28
C HIS A 259 -3.59 -12.60 4.54
N GLN A 260 -4.31 -12.64 3.41
CA GLN A 260 -4.41 -13.84 2.59
C GLN A 260 -3.06 -14.22 1.98
N VAL A 261 -2.30 -13.26 1.48
CA VAL A 261 -0.95 -13.51 0.95
C VAL A 261 -0.01 -13.99 2.05
N GLU A 262 -0.03 -13.35 3.22
CA GLU A 262 0.77 -13.75 4.38
C GLU A 262 0.43 -15.16 4.84
N GLN A 263 -0.87 -15.49 4.92
CA GLN A 263 -1.36 -16.81 5.30
C GLN A 263 -0.97 -17.88 4.28
N SER A 264 -1.18 -17.62 2.98
CA SER A 264 -0.79 -18.56 1.92
C SER A 264 0.73 -18.77 1.87
N LEU A 265 1.53 -17.74 2.13
CA LEU A 265 2.99 -17.88 2.24
C LEU A 265 3.38 -18.74 3.44
N PHE A 266 2.74 -18.52 4.58
CA PHE A 266 2.96 -19.32 5.79
C PHE A 266 2.59 -20.79 5.56
N GLU A 267 1.40 -21.06 5.01
CA GLU A 267 0.95 -22.43 4.70
C GLU A 267 1.86 -23.11 3.66
N ALA A 268 2.29 -22.40 2.62
CA ALA A 268 3.22 -22.92 1.64
C ALA A 268 4.58 -23.26 2.26
N LYS A 269 5.06 -22.43 3.21
CA LYS A 269 6.30 -22.68 3.95
C LYS A 269 6.18 -23.91 4.84
N GLU A 270 5.14 -24.00 5.67
CA GLU A 270 4.90 -25.17 6.52
C GLU A 270 4.76 -26.45 5.69
N PHE A 271 4.02 -26.38 4.59
CA PHE A 271 3.85 -27.52 3.69
C PHE A 271 5.20 -27.98 3.08
N ALA A 272 6.04 -27.06 2.63
CA ALA A 272 7.37 -27.37 2.12
C ALA A 272 8.28 -27.98 3.19
N GLU A 273 8.28 -27.42 4.42
CA GLU A 273 9.03 -27.96 5.56
C GLU A 273 8.57 -29.39 5.89
N HIS A 274 7.26 -29.64 5.91
CA HIS A 274 6.70 -30.98 6.13
C HIS A 274 7.07 -31.99 5.03
N ILE A 275 7.12 -31.58 3.76
CA ILE A 275 7.60 -32.45 2.67
C ILE A 275 9.07 -32.84 2.89
N ILE A 276 9.91 -31.86 3.23
CA ILE A 276 11.34 -32.08 3.45
C ILE A 276 11.56 -33.03 4.65
N ASP A 277 10.82 -32.84 5.74
CA ASP A 277 10.97 -33.64 6.96
C ASP A 277 10.36 -35.05 6.86
N SER A 278 9.34 -35.23 6.02
CA SER A 278 8.73 -36.56 5.77
C SER A 278 9.47 -37.37 4.70
N ALA A 279 10.48 -36.81 4.03
CA ALA A 279 11.26 -37.52 3.04
C ALA A 279 12.02 -38.71 3.66
N ASN A 280 11.95 -39.88 3.01
CA ASN A 280 12.68 -41.07 3.44
C ASN A 280 14.19 -41.03 3.14
N ALA A 281 14.67 -39.97 2.50
CA ALA A 281 16.08 -39.69 2.23
C ALA A 281 16.57 -38.53 3.11
N MET A 282 17.88 -38.49 3.35
CA MET A 282 18.50 -37.30 3.92
C MET A 282 18.34 -36.15 2.93
N VAL A 283 17.91 -34.99 3.39
CA VAL A 283 17.88 -33.76 2.59
C VAL A 283 18.83 -32.78 3.24
N VAL A 284 19.84 -32.38 2.47
CA VAL A 284 20.87 -31.44 2.89
C VAL A 284 20.93 -30.32 1.86
N VAL A 285 20.91 -29.07 2.31
CA VAL A 285 21.21 -27.92 1.46
C VAL A 285 22.47 -27.26 1.99
N LEU A 286 23.42 -27.07 1.08
CA LEU A 286 24.68 -26.37 1.35
C LEU A 286 24.71 -25.07 0.55
N ASP A 287 25.20 -24.00 1.16
CA ASP A 287 25.54 -22.78 0.42
C ASP A 287 26.85 -22.95 -0.39
N ASN A 288 27.22 -21.91 -1.14
CA ASN A 288 28.47 -21.91 -1.92
C ASN A 288 29.75 -22.04 -1.06
N THR A 289 29.70 -21.88 0.26
CA THR A 289 30.84 -22.06 1.17
C THR A 289 30.89 -23.46 1.77
N GLY A 290 29.80 -24.22 1.68
CA GLY A 290 29.60 -25.52 2.31
C GLY A 290 28.94 -25.44 3.68
N ALA A 291 28.40 -24.29 4.07
CA ALA A 291 27.61 -24.14 5.28
C ALA A 291 26.25 -24.83 5.13
N ILE A 292 25.82 -25.50 6.19
CA ILE A 292 24.59 -26.31 6.18
C ILE A 292 23.38 -25.40 6.46
N GLU A 293 22.53 -25.19 5.46
CA GLU A 293 21.31 -24.36 5.59
C GLU A 293 20.08 -25.20 5.92
N VAL A 294 19.93 -26.35 5.25
CA VAL A 294 18.84 -27.31 5.48
C VAL A 294 19.43 -28.65 5.85
N PHE A 295 18.85 -29.26 6.87
CA PHE A 295 19.19 -30.58 7.37
C PHE A 295 17.92 -31.20 7.95
N ASN A 296 17.31 -32.13 7.21
CA ASN A 296 15.98 -32.66 7.56
C ASN A 296 16.04 -33.70 8.70
N LYS A 297 14.87 -34.01 9.26
CA LYS A 297 14.73 -35.00 10.34
C LYS A 297 15.32 -36.38 10.02
N ARG A 298 15.27 -36.80 8.76
CA ARG A 298 15.87 -38.07 8.32
C ARG A 298 17.39 -38.05 8.40
N ALA A 299 18.02 -36.94 7.99
CA ALA A 299 19.46 -36.75 8.13
C ALA A 299 19.89 -36.71 9.60
N GLU A 300 19.09 -36.09 10.47
CA GLU A 300 19.35 -36.14 11.92
C GLU A 300 19.34 -37.58 12.45
N ALA A 301 18.33 -38.36 12.08
CA ALA A 301 18.20 -39.74 12.52
C ALA A 301 19.33 -40.66 12.03
N ILE A 302 19.82 -40.46 10.80
CA ILE A 302 20.89 -41.29 10.21
C ILE A 302 22.26 -40.90 10.77
N THR A 303 22.54 -39.59 10.87
CA THR A 303 23.89 -39.09 11.23
C THR A 303 24.10 -38.91 12.73
N GLY A 304 23.02 -38.80 13.50
CA GLY A 304 23.04 -38.50 14.94
C GLY A 304 23.30 -37.03 15.29
N TYR A 305 23.52 -36.16 14.29
CA TYR A 305 23.61 -34.72 14.49
C TYR A 305 22.23 -34.08 14.42
N THR A 306 21.94 -33.14 15.31
CA THR A 306 20.76 -32.28 15.18
C THR A 306 21.09 -31.05 14.34
N LYS A 307 20.09 -30.41 13.73
CA LYS A 307 20.25 -29.13 13.03
C LYS A 307 20.88 -28.07 13.94
N ALA A 308 20.54 -28.09 15.23
CA ALA A 308 21.14 -27.20 16.23
C ALA A 308 22.64 -27.49 16.47
N ASP A 309 23.07 -28.75 16.43
CA ASP A 309 24.50 -29.11 16.53
C ASP A 309 25.33 -28.58 15.35
N LEU A 310 24.68 -28.37 14.20
CA LEU A 310 25.30 -28.03 12.92
C LEU A 310 25.14 -26.56 12.53
N GLN A 311 24.46 -25.76 13.34
CA GLN A 311 24.23 -24.35 13.03
C GLN A 311 25.55 -23.58 12.88
N GLY A 312 25.75 -22.96 11.71
CA GLY A 312 26.97 -22.23 11.38
C GLY A 312 28.20 -23.09 11.10
N LYS A 313 28.05 -24.42 11.04
CA LYS A 313 29.16 -25.34 10.73
C LYS A 313 29.20 -25.69 9.25
N ASN A 314 30.41 -25.98 8.79
CA ASN A 314 30.66 -26.42 7.44
C ASN A 314 30.53 -27.94 7.32
N TRP A 315 29.87 -28.41 6.26
CA TRP A 315 29.71 -29.84 5.96
C TRP A 315 31.05 -30.58 5.91
N PHE A 316 32.05 -29.97 5.27
CA PHE A 316 33.37 -30.54 5.04
C PHE A 316 34.31 -30.43 6.23
N GLU A 317 33.83 -29.95 7.37
CA GLU A 317 34.56 -29.96 8.65
C GLU A 317 34.00 -31.01 9.61
N VAL A 318 32.71 -31.33 9.48
CA VAL A 318 31.99 -32.16 10.45
C VAL A 318 31.63 -33.53 9.89
N LEU A 319 30.81 -33.58 8.83
CA LEU A 319 30.29 -34.84 8.29
C LEU A 319 31.20 -35.41 7.20
N ALA A 320 31.91 -34.57 6.45
CA ALA A 320 32.91 -35.02 5.49
C ALA A 320 34.25 -34.27 5.68
N PRO A 321 34.97 -34.46 6.81
CA PRO A 321 36.20 -33.73 7.11
C PRO A 321 37.24 -33.83 5.99
N ARG A 322 37.79 -32.70 5.54
CA ARG A 322 38.73 -32.62 4.40
C ARG A 322 39.97 -33.48 4.59
N GLU A 323 40.49 -33.57 5.82
CA GLU A 323 41.67 -34.38 6.15
C GLU A 323 41.40 -35.87 6.00
N ARG A 324 40.16 -36.30 6.23
CA ARG A 324 39.75 -37.70 6.16
C ARG A 324 39.25 -38.08 4.77
N TYR A 325 38.60 -37.17 4.06
CA TYR A 325 37.99 -37.40 2.74
C TYR A 325 38.39 -36.32 1.73
N PRO A 326 39.68 -36.25 1.33
CA PRO A 326 40.18 -35.22 0.42
C PRO A 326 39.53 -35.24 -0.97
N ASP A 327 39.11 -36.40 -1.45
CA ASP A 327 38.44 -36.55 -2.75
C ASP A 327 37.06 -35.88 -2.77
N VAL A 328 36.33 -35.96 -1.66
CA VAL A 328 35.01 -35.33 -1.50
C VAL A 328 35.15 -33.81 -1.50
N TRP A 329 36.20 -33.30 -0.84
CA TRP A 329 36.53 -31.88 -0.88
C TRP A 329 36.92 -31.40 -2.29
N HIS A 330 37.70 -32.18 -3.03
CA HIS A 330 38.07 -31.84 -4.41
C HIS A 330 36.85 -31.67 -5.33
N VAL A 331 35.87 -32.56 -5.21
CA VAL A 331 34.61 -32.45 -5.97
C VAL A 331 33.87 -31.14 -5.63
N PHE A 332 33.83 -30.76 -4.36
CA PHE A 332 33.21 -29.51 -3.95
C PHE A 332 34.00 -28.27 -4.41
N GLU A 333 35.33 -28.31 -4.39
CA GLU A 333 36.17 -27.25 -4.94
C GLU A 333 35.95 -27.07 -6.46
N ASP A 334 35.81 -28.17 -7.19
CA ASP A 334 35.49 -28.13 -8.62
C ASP A 334 34.12 -27.49 -8.88
N TYR A 335 33.13 -27.78 -8.03
CA TYR A 335 31.86 -27.07 -8.04
C TYR A 335 32.04 -25.57 -7.79
N GLN A 336 32.76 -25.16 -6.74
CA GLN A 336 32.99 -23.75 -6.43
C GLN A 336 33.70 -22.98 -7.57
N LYS A 337 34.68 -23.61 -8.22
CA LYS A 337 35.52 -22.96 -9.24
C LYS A 337 34.91 -23.00 -10.63
N ARG A 338 34.22 -24.09 -10.97
CA ARG A 338 33.80 -24.40 -12.35
C ARG A 338 32.27 -24.47 -12.50
N GLY A 339 31.52 -24.44 -11.40
CA GLY A 339 30.07 -24.57 -11.41
C GLY A 339 29.58 -25.98 -11.79
N ILE A 340 30.42 -27.00 -11.70
CA ILE A 340 30.06 -28.37 -12.12
C ILE A 340 29.53 -29.14 -10.90
N VAL A 341 28.22 -29.34 -10.83
CA VAL A 341 27.61 -30.22 -9.81
C VAL A 341 27.55 -31.65 -10.34
N LEU A 342 28.19 -32.59 -9.63
CA LEU A 342 28.01 -34.02 -9.90
C LEU A 342 26.61 -34.45 -9.46
N GLN A 343 25.75 -34.76 -10.43
CA GLN A 343 24.38 -35.18 -10.16
C GLN A 343 24.30 -36.45 -9.30
N GLN A 344 25.25 -37.37 -9.46
CA GLN A 344 25.35 -38.58 -8.64
C GLN A 344 26.75 -38.70 -8.08
N PHE A 345 26.82 -38.92 -6.77
CA PHE A 345 28.10 -39.08 -6.09
C PHE A 345 27.93 -40.00 -4.89
N GLU A 346 28.82 -40.97 -4.71
CA GLU A 346 28.83 -41.85 -3.54
C GLU A 346 30.05 -41.54 -2.70
N ASN A 347 29.86 -41.21 -1.42
CA ASN A 347 30.99 -40.98 -0.52
C ASN A 347 30.67 -41.39 0.92
N PRO A 348 31.70 -41.73 1.70
CA PRO A 348 31.56 -41.91 3.13
C PRO A 348 31.28 -40.57 3.83
N ILE A 349 30.47 -40.61 4.88
CA ILE A 349 30.30 -39.54 5.86
C ILE A 349 30.57 -40.06 7.27
N LEU A 350 30.93 -39.16 8.17
CA LEU A 350 31.16 -39.41 9.58
C LEU A 350 29.92 -39.02 10.40
N THR A 351 29.40 -39.96 11.19
CA THR A 351 28.33 -39.71 12.15
C THR A 351 28.86 -39.14 13.47
N LYS A 352 27.96 -38.61 14.30
CA LYS A 352 28.31 -38.04 15.62
C LYS A 352 28.96 -39.05 16.57
N ASP A 353 28.61 -40.33 16.44
CA ASP A 353 29.18 -41.44 17.22
C ASP A 353 30.45 -42.05 16.59
N GLY A 354 30.95 -41.46 15.49
CA GLY A 354 32.20 -41.86 14.84
C GLY A 354 32.10 -43.01 13.84
N ARG A 355 30.90 -43.50 13.55
CA ARG A 355 30.67 -44.48 12.48
C ARG A 355 30.84 -43.83 11.10
N GLU A 356 31.25 -44.65 10.15
CA GLU A 356 31.35 -44.25 8.75
C GLU A 356 30.17 -44.85 7.98
N LEU A 357 29.39 -43.99 7.31
CA LEU A 357 28.24 -44.40 6.49
C LEU A 357 28.52 -44.07 5.03
N MET A 358 28.29 -45.03 4.15
CA MET A 358 28.35 -44.80 2.70
C MET A 358 27.02 -44.22 2.23
N ILE A 359 27.04 -42.98 1.76
CA ILE A 359 25.84 -42.30 1.26
C ILE A 359 25.92 -42.17 -0.26
N ALA A 360 24.84 -42.58 -0.93
CA ALA A 360 24.60 -42.26 -2.32
C ALA A 360 23.83 -40.94 -2.41
N TRP A 361 24.44 -39.94 -3.01
CA TRP A 361 23.89 -38.60 -3.19
C TRP A 361 23.33 -38.41 -4.58
N THR A 362 22.16 -37.78 -4.64
CA THR A 362 21.67 -37.10 -5.83
C THR A 362 21.70 -35.59 -5.58
N ASN A 363 22.53 -34.88 -6.33
CA ASN A 363 22.75 -33.44 -6.14
C ASN A 363 22.12 -32.63 -7.27
N SER A 364 21.64 -31.44 -6.95
CA SER A 364 21.16 -30.46 -7.91
C SER A 364 21.57 -29.06 -7.49
N GLU A 365 21.74 -28.19 -8.48
CA GLU A 365 22.05 -26.78 -8.26
C GLU A 365 20.86 -26.05 -7.63
N LEU A 366 21.14 -25.22 -6.62
CA LEU A 366 20.16 -24.29 -6.07
C LEU A 366 20.40 -22.91 -6.70
N ASN A 367 19.46 -22.48 -7.54
CA ASN A 367 19.53 -21.21 -8.25
C ASN A 367 18.51 -20.21 -7.69
N GLN A 368 18.95 -19.00 -7.34
CA GLN A 368 18.09 -17.86 -6.98
C GLN A 368 18.43 -16.67 -7.87
N GLY A 369 17.42 -16.10 -8.54
CA GLY A 369 17.61 -14.91 -9.39
C GLY A 369 18.56 -15.11 -10.58
N GLY A 370 18.74 -16.36 -11.05
CA GLY A 370 19.67 -16.71 -12.13
C GLY A 370 21.13 -16.88 -11.68
N GLN A 371 21.42 -16.82 -10.38
CA GLN A 371 22.72 -17.14 -9.80
C GLN A 371 22.65 -18.43 -8.98
N THR A 372 23.69 -19.25 -9.09
CA THR A 372 23.86 -20.43 -8.24
C THR A 372 24.29 -20.00 -6.85
N VAL A 373 23.45 -20.31 -5.86
CA VAL A 373 23.66 -19.92 -4.45
C VAL A 373 24.04 -21.11 -3.56
N GLY A 374 23.92 -22.34 -4.08
CA GLY A 374 24.33 -23.54 -3.37
C GLY A 374 23.90 -24.83 -4.07
N THR A 375 23.81 -25.91 -3.30
CA THR A 375 23.39 -27.25 -3.76
C THR A 375 22.33 -27.84 -2.86
N ILE A 376 21.34 -28.50 -3.45
CA ILE A 376 20.42 -29.40 -2.73
C ILE A 376 20.80 -30.86 -3.00
N SER A 377 20.91 -31.65 -1.95
CA SER A 377 21.44 -33.00 -1.96
C SER A 377 20.51 -33.97 -1.25
N PHE A 378 20.13 -35.03 -1.96
CA PHE A 378 19.35 -36.15 -1.42
C PHE A 378 20.27 -37.34 -1.18
N GLY A 379 20.42 -37.75 0.08
CA GLY A 379 21.31 -38.83 0.50
C GLY A 379 20.56 -40.08 0.91
N MET A 380 20.96 -41.23 0.38
CA MET A 380 20.51 -42.55 0.85
C MET A 380 21.67 -43.34 1.45
N ASP A 381 21.48 -43.89 2.64
CA ASP A 381 22.44 -44.81 3.25
C ASP A 381 22.44 -46.14 2.48
N ILE A 382 23.60 -46.45 1.87
CA ILE A 382 23.84 -47.66 1.10
C ILE A 382 24.93 -48.53 1.76
N THR A 383 25.24 -48.31 3.03
CA THR A 383 26.31 -49.00 3.75
C THR A 383 26.14 -50.52 3.72
N ASP A 384 24.93 -51.00 4.03
CA ASP A 384 24.65 -52.45 4.03
C ASP A 384 24.68 -53.04 2.62
N ARG A 385 24.23 -52.28 1.62
CA ARG A 385 24.33 -52.65 0.20
C ARG A 385 25.81 -52.84 -0.19
N LYS A 386 26.67 -51.88 0.12
CA LYS A 386 28.12 -51.93 -0.18
C LYS A 386 28.82 -53.08 0.55
N LYS A 387 28.47 -53.34 1.81
CA LYS A 387 29.00 -54.50 2.55
C LYS A 387 28.63 -55.81 1.87
N THR A 388 27.39 -55.95 1.43
CA THR A 388 26.90 -57.14 0.74
C THR A 388 27.58 -57.32 -0.62
N GLU A 389 27.72 -56.24 -1.40
CA GLU A 389 28.46 -56.25 -2.68
C GLU A 389 29.92 -56.67 -2.51
N ALA A 390 30.60 -56.14 -1.48
CA ALA A 390 31.99 -56.50 -1.19
C ALA A 390 32.14 -57.97 -0.75
N GLN A 391 31.21 -58.48 0.06
CA GLN A 391 31.16 -59.89 0.44
C GLN A 391 30.93 -60.79 -0.77
N LEU A 392 29.98 -60.44 -1.64
CA LEU A 392 29.72 -61.18 -2.88
C LEU A 392 30.94 -61.18 -3.80
N LEU A 393 31.63 -60.04 -3.94
CA LEU A 393 32.84 -59.96 -4.75
C LEU A 393 33.94 -60.88 -4.20
N THR A 394 34.12 -60.90 -2.88
CA THR A 394 35.09 -61.76 -2.19
C THR A 394 34.75 -63.24 -2.41
N ILE A 395 33.49 -63.63 -2.18
CA ILE A 395 33.00 -65.00 -2.40
C ILE A 395 33.21 -65.42 -3.86
N ASN A 396 32.93 -64.54 -4.82
CA ASN A 396 33.08 -64.84 -6.24
C ASN A 396 34.56 -65.01 -6.62
N GLN A 397 35.47 -64.21 -6.05
CA GLN A 397 36.91 -64.37 -6.23
C GLN A 397 37.42 -65.69 -5.63
N GLU A 398 36.95 -66.08 -4.45
CA GLU A 398 37.28 -67.37 -3.83
C GLU A 398 36.76 -68.55 -4.67
N LEU A 399 35.53 -68.45 -5.18
CA LEU A 399 34.94 -69.47 -6.02
C LEU A 399 35.71 -69.65 -7.34
N GLN A 400 36.16 -68.55 -7.96
CA GLN A 400 37.03 -68.60 -9.14
C GLN A 400 38.36 -69.30 -8.84
N ARG A 401 39.04 -68.94 -7.73
CA ARG A 401 40.28 -69.61 -7.31
C ARG A 401 40.09 -71.11 -7.06
N PHE A 402 38.98 -71.49 -6.43
CA PHE A 402 38.65 -72.90 -6.20
C PHE A 402 38.43 -73.65 -7.52
N LYS A 403 37.71 -73.04 -8.46
CA LYS A 403 37.46 -73.60 -9.79
C LYS A 403 38.77 -73.84 -10.55
N ASP A 404 39.68 -72.86 -10.55
CA ASP A 404 40.98 -72.98 -11.21
C ASP A 404 41.83 -74.11 -10.59
N LEU A 405 41.80 -74.26 -9.26
CA LEU A 405 42.49 -75.35 -8.57
C LEU A 405 41.93 -76.73 -8.93
N MET A 406 40.60 -76.85 -9.03
CA MET A 406 39.91 -78.10 -9.39
C MET A 406 40.23 -78.52 -10.84
N VAL A 407 40.19 -77.57 -11.78
CA VAL A 407 40.60 -77.83 -13.18
C VAL A 407 42.06 -78.28 -13.23
N GLY A 408 42.95 -77.63 -12.47
CA GLY A 408 44.35 -78.05 -12.36
C GLY A 408 44.52 -79.47 -11.79
N ARG A 409 43.72 -79.86 -10.79
CA ARG A 409 43.71 -81.23 -10.23
C ARG A 409 43.22 -82.26 -11.24
N GLU A 410 42.14 -81.99 -11.96
CA GLU A 410 41.60 -82.89 -12.98
C GLU A 410 42.60 -83.11 -14.12
N LEU A 411 43.22 -82.03 -14.61
CA LEU A 411 44.28 -82.13 -15.61
C LEU A 411 45.44 -83.01 -15.13
N LYS A 412 45.89 -82.82 -13.88
CA LYS A 412 46.96 -83.64 -13.29
C LYS A 412 46.55 -85.09 -13.08
N MET A 413 45.29 -85.36 -12.73
CA MET A 413 44.75 -86.73 -12.63
C MET A 413 44.63 -87.42 -13.99
N ILE A 414 44.28 -86.69 -15.04
CA ILE A 414 44.26 -87.22 -16.42
C ILE A 414 45.70 -87.56 -16.86
N GLU A 415 46.67 -86.71 -16.54
CA GLU A 415 48.09 -86.94 -16.83
C GLU A 415 48.63 -88.16 -16.07
N LEU A 416 48.35 -88.27 -14.76
CA LEU A 416 48.67 -89.44 -13.94
C LEU A 416 48.00 -90.73 -14.43
N LYS A 417 46.73 -90.67 -14.87
CA LYS A 417 46.06 -91.84 -15.46
C LYS A 417 46.74 -92.30 -16.73
N LYS A 418 47.15 -91.37 -17.61
CA LYS A 418 47.94 -91.70 -18.80
C LYS A 418 49.27 -92.36 -18.43
N GLU A 419 49.99 -91.85 -17.44
CA GLU A 419 51.24 -92.48 -16.95
C GLU A 419 51.00 -93.90 -16.41
N VAL A 420 49.95 -94.09 -15.60
CA VAL A 420 49.60 -95.42 -15.05
C VAL A 420 49.17 -96.40 -16.15
N GLU A 421 48.43 -95.96 -17.16
CA GLU A 421 48.07 -96.78 -18.31
C GLU A 421 49.29 -97.18 -19.14
N LEU A 422 50.24 -96.26 -19.37
CA LEU A 422 51.52 -96.55 -20.01
C LEU A 422 52.32 -97.60 -19.22
N LEU A 423 52.37 -97.50 -17.89
CA LEU A 423 53.03 -98.47 -17.02
C LEU A 423 52.34 -99.85 -17.04
N ARG A 424 51.00 -99.89 -17.06
CA ARG A 424 50.22 -101.13 -17.17
C ARG A 424 50.36 -101.81 -18.53
N ALA A 425 50.39 -101.03 -19.62
CA ALA A 425 50.66 -101.56 -20.95
C ALA A 425 52.06 -102.22 -21.05
N GLY A 426 53.05 -101.63 -20.35
CA GLY A 426 54.38 -102.23 -20.21
C GLY A 426 54.41 -103.56 -19.43
N GLN A 427 53.54 -103.74 -18.43
CA GLN A 427 53.46 -104.99 -17.65
C GLN A 427 52.60 -106.09 -18.33
N SER A 428 51.52 -105.73 -19.03
CA SER A 428 50.69 -106.69 -19.77
C SER A 428 51.38 -107.25 -21.01
N GLY A 429 52.31 -106.50 -21.61
CA GLY A 429 53.19 -107.01 -22.67
C GLY A 429 54.11 -108.16 -22.21
N HIS A 430 54.39 -108.28 -20.91
CA HIS A 430 55.15 -109.41 -20.36
C HIS A 430 54.29 -110.62 -20.00
N LEU A 431 52.99 -110.44 -19.67
CA LEU A 431 52.12 -111.57 -19.32
C LEU A 431 51.52 -112.29 -20.54
N HIS A 432 51.29 -111.61 -21.67
CA HIS A 432 50.82 -112.26 -22.91
C HIS A 432 51.93 -112.95 -23.73
N ALA A 433 53.21 -112.69 -23.43
CA ALA A 433 54.31 -113.39 -24.06
C ALA A 433 54.61 -114.78 -23.43
N GLN A 434 53.92 -115.17 -22.35
CA GLN A 434 54.17 -116.45 -21.65
C GLN A 434 53.07 -117.51 -21.80
N THR A 435 51.89 -117.18 -22.36
CA THR A 435 50.78 -118.15 -22.46
C THR A 435 50.60 -118.81 -23.83
N ASP A 436 51.29 -118.36 -24.88
CA ASP A 436 51.17 -118.92 -26.25
C ASP A 436 52.24 -119.96 -26.65
N ILE A 437 52.99 -120.51 -25.67
CA ILE A 437 54.02 -121.54 -25.93
C ILE A 437 53.61 -122.95 -25.44
N ALA A 438 52.41 -123.14 -24.87
CA ALA A 438 52.02 -124.44 -24.33
C ALA A 438 50.58 -124.85 -24.67
N SER A 439 50.33 -125.30 -25.89
CA SER A 439 49.50 -126.50 -26.15
C SER A 439 49.48 -126.87 -27.64
N LYS A 440 50.23 -127.95 -27.93
CA LYS A 440 49.91 -128.95 -28.94
C LYS A 440 48.89 -129.93 -28.35
#